data_AF-A0A5R9Q5I0-F1
#
_entry.id   AF-A0A5R9Q5I0-F1
#
_cell.length_a   1.000
_cell.length_b   1.000
_cell.length_c   1.000
_cell.angle_alpha   90.00
_cell.angle_beta   90.00
_cell.angle_gamma   90.00
#
_symmetry.space_group_name_H-M   'P 1'
#
loop_
_entity.id
_entity.type
_entity.pdbx_description
1 polymer ?
#
loop_
_entity_poly.entity_id
_entity_poly.type
_entity_poly.pdbx_seq_one_letter_code
_entity_poly.pdbx_strand_id
1 'polypeptide(L)'
;MACYTPCLKTHCRRPQLEAPVLVSQYIEGSLALAKWYGSSHCTLLQELYLKRVFNELLNKIADPLVHESIRKQCFEQLYKPLLALKRFYKQQQADKQKYLALELEARVLCREFNPFL
;
A
#
# COMPACT_ATOMS: atom_id res chain seq x y z
N MET A 1 1.74 14.26 20.51
CA MET A 1 1.38 13.17 19.58
C MET A 1 2.60 12.87 18.74
N ALA A 2 3.23 11.70 18.90
CA ALA A 2 4.34 11.33 18.04
C ALA A 2 3.82 11.19 16.60
N CYS A 3 4.43 11.91 15.65
CA CYS A 3 4.12 11.81 14.23
C CYS A 3 4.46 10.38 13.76
N TYR A 4 3.46 9.50 13.74
CA TYR A 4 3.58 8.15 13.19
C TYR A 4 3.96 8.28 11.72
N THR A 5 5.23 8.05 11.41
CA THR A 5 5.73 7.97 10.05
C THR A 5 5.89 6.49 9.73
N PRO A 6 4.86 5.83 9.18
CA PRO A 6 4.99 4.43 8.80
C PRO A 6 6.08 4.36 7.72
N CYS A 7 7.15 3.63 8.01
CA CYS A 7 8.23 3.33 7.08
C CYS A 7 8.33 1.80 6.99
N LEU A 8 8.14 1.26 5.79
CA LEU A 8 8.26 -0.18 5.57
C LEU A 8 9.74 -0.53 5.44
N LYS A 9 10.24 -1.36 6.35
CA LYS A 9 11.63 -1.83 6.34
C LYS A 9 11.93 -2.58 5.04
N THR A 10 13.16 -2.44 4.56
CA THR A 10 13.66 -3.11 3.34
C THR A 10 14.29 -4.46 3.62
N HIS A 11 14.64 -4.74 4.89
CA HIS A 11 15.30 -5.96 5.30
C HIS A 11 14.60 -6.62 6.49
N CYS A 12 14.69 -7.95 6.53
CA CYS A 12 14.24 -8.80 7.63
C CYS A 12 15.30 -9.87 7.90
N ARG A 13 15.49 -10.23 9.17
CA ARG A 13 16.43 -11.29 9.60
C ARG A 13 15.79 -12.67 9.55
N ARG A 14 14.47 -12.73 9.75
CA ARG A 14 13.69 -13.99 9.75
C ARG A 14 12.57 -13.88 8.72
N PRO A 15 12.85 -14.15 7.42
CA PRO A 15 11.95 -13.73 6.35
C PRO A 15 10.55 -14.35 6.41
N GLN A 16 10.43 -15.61 6.83
CA GLN A 16 9.14 -16.30 6.95
C GLN A 16 8.28 -15.78 8.12
N LEU A 17 8.90 -15.20 9.14
CA LEU A 17 8.20 -14.74 10.35
C LEU A 17 7.99 -13.21 10.32
N GLU A 18 9.04 -12.47 9.96
CA GLU A 18 9.07 -11.01 10.04
C GLU A 18 8.43 -10.35 8.84
N ALA A 19 8.65 -10.82 7.60
CA ALA A 19 8.15 -10.13 6.42
C ALA A 19 6.61 -10.00 6.39
N PRO A 20 5.82 -11.07 6.69
CA PRO A 20 4.36 -10.96 6.72
C PRO A 20 3.88 -9.97 7.79
N VAL A 21 4.50 -10.01 8.97
CA VAL A 21 4.16 -9.15 10.12
C VAL A 21 4.49 -7.68 9.82
N LEU A 22 5.69 -7.40 9.31
CA LEU A 22 6.13 -6.05 8.99
C LEU A 22 5.21 -5.39 7.95
N VAL A 23 4.87 -6.13 6.88
CA VAL A 23 4.01 -5.64 5.81
C VAL A 23 2.58 -5.47 6.30
N SER A 24 2.02 -6.42 7.05
CA SER A 24 0.64 -6.31 7.57
C SER A 24 0.52 -5.14 8.54
N GLN A 25 1.46 -4.98 9.47
CA GLN A 25 1.44 -3.86 10.43
C GLN A 25 1.55 -2.50 9.74
N TYR A 26 2.41 -2.39 8.72
CA TYR A 26 2.53 -1.17 7.92
C TYR A 26 1.21 -0.82 7.21
N ILE A 27 0.58 -1.80 6.55
CA ILE A 27 -0.68 -1.61 5.84
C ILE A 27 -1.79 -1.24 6.84
N GLU A 28 -1.95 -2.00 7.91
CA GLU A 28 -2.99 -1.78 8.93
C GLU A 28 -2.86 -0.41 9.59
N GLY A 29 -1.65 -0.05 10.05
CA GLY A 29 -1.41 1.25 10.67
C GLY A 29 -1.70 2.41 9.73
N SER A 30 -1.32 2.28 8.46
CA SER A 30 -1.53 3.34 7.46
C SER A 30 -2.99 3.43 7.00
N LEU A 31 -3.70 2.31 6.88
CA LEU A 31 -5.14 2.30 6.60
C LEU A 31 -5.96 2.84 7.77
N ALA A 32 -5.54 2.55 9.01
CA ALA A 32 -6.15 3.14 10.21
C ALA A 32 -5.99 4.66 10.23
N LEU A 33 -4.81 5.17 9.86
CA LEU A 33 -4.54 6.60 9.74
C LEU A 33 -5.41 7.24 8.63
N ALA A 34 -5.50 6.62 7.46
CA ALA A 34 -6.38 7.10 6.40
C ALA A 34 -7.85 7.12 6.83
N LYS A 35 -8.30 6.09 7.56
CA LYS A 35 -9.65 6.02 8.12
C LYS A 35 -9.91 7.14 9.13
N TRP A 36 -8.93 7.44 9.99
CA TRP A 36 -9.02 8.55 10.94
C TRP A 36 -9.22 9.90 10.24
N TYR A 37 -8.44 10.19 9.19
CA TYR A 37 -8.65 11.41 8.39
C TYR A 37 -10.03 11.44 7.70
N GLY A 38 -10.53 10.30 7.24
CA GLY A 38 -11.88 10.19 6.71
C GLY A 38 -12.96 10.52 7.75
N SER A 39 -12.79 10.04 8.99
CA SER A 39 -13.67 10.37 10.12
C SER A 39 -13.59 11.84 10.53
N SER A 40 -12.45 12.49 10.36
CA SER A 40 -12.26 13.94 10.59
C SER A 40 -12.69 14.81 9.39
N HIS A 41 -13.36 14.23 8.38
CA HIS A 41 -13.79 14.91 7.15
C HIS A 41 -12.64 15.53 6.32
N CYS A 42 -11.40 15.08 6.54
CA CYS A 42 -10.23 15.50 5.77
C CYS A 42 -10.01 14.56 4.58
N THR A 43 -10.88 14.63 3.57
CA THR A 43 -10.89 13.72 2.41
C THR A 43 -9.59 13.75 1.59
N LEU A 44 -8.96 14.93 1.45
CA LEU A 44 -7.68 15.09 0.77
C LEU A 44 -6.57 14.27 1.46
N LEU A 45 -6.49 14.36 2.80
CA LEU A 45 -5.50 13.61 3.57
C LEU A 45 -5.81 12.11 3.56
N GLN A 46 -7.09 11.73 3.64
CA GLN A 46 -7.48 10.34 3.46
C GLN A 46 -7.00 9.79 2.11
N GLU A 47 -7.23 10.50 1.00
CA GLU A 47 -6.74 10.10 -0.33
C GLU A 47 -5.22 9.98 -0.37
N LEU A 48 -4.52 10.98 0.16
CA LEU A 48 -3.06 11.04 0.19
C LEU A 48 -2.47 9.83 0.91
N TYR A 49 -3.00 9.48 2.09
CA TYR A 49 -2.49 8.34 2.86
C TYR A 49 -2.84 7.00 2.19
N LEU A 50 -4.00 6.86 1.56
CA LEU A 50 -4.33 5.66 0.79
C LEU A 50 -3.38 5.47 -0.40
N LYS A 51 -3.12 6.54 -1.16
CA LYS A 51 -2.16 6.54 -2.27
C LYS A 51 -0.73 6.25 -1.79
N ARG A 52 -0.34 6.80 -0.64
CA ARG A 52 0.98 6.59 -0.06
C ARG A 52 1.25 5.11 0.22
N VAL A 53 0.30 4.40 0.83
CA VAL A 53 0.44 2.97 1.11
C VAL A 53 0.55 2.17 -0.18
N PHE A 54 -0.31 2.47 -1.14
CA PHE A 54 -0.30 1.82 -2.45
C PHE A 54 1.04 2.00 -3.16
N ASN A 55 1.54 3.24 -3.25
CA ASN A 55 2.82 3.56 -3.89
C ASN A 55 4.00 2.94 -3.14
N GLU A 56 3.99 2.94 -1.80
CA GLU A 56 5.06 2.32 -1.02
C GLU A 56 5.17 0.83 -1.32
N LEU A 57 4.04 0.10 -1.35
CA LEU A 57 4.05 -1.33 -1.70
C LEU A 57 4.57 -1.56 -3.12
N LEU A 58 4.11 -0.78 -4.10
CA LEU A 58 4.61 -0.87 -5.48
C LEU A 58 6.11 -0.63 -5.57
N ASN A 59 6.60 0.42 -4.91
CA ASN A 59 8.02 0.73 -4.86
C ASN A 59 8.82 -0.43 -4.24
N LYS A 60 8.33 -1.03 -3.15
CA LYS A 60 9.01 -2.21 -2.56
C LYS A 60 8.96 -3.43 -3.47
N ILE A 61 7.89 -3.65 -4.23
CA ILE A 61 7.82 -4.75 -5.20
C ILE A 61 8.89 -4.56 -6.29
N ALA A 62 9.05 -3.34 -6.80
CA ALA A 62 9.96 -3.02 -7.89
C ALA A 62 11.43 -2.86 -7.46
N ASP A 63 11.71 -2.63 -6.18
CA ASP A 63 13.07 -2.38 -5.68
C ASP A 63 13.86 -3.69 -5.48
N PRO A 64 14.94 -3.94 -6.25
CA PRO A 64 15.75 -5.15 -6.12
C PRO A 64 16.59 -5.17 -4.83
N LEU A 65 16.77 -4.03 -4.14
CA LEU A 65 17.49 -3.94 -2.87
C LEU A 65 16.61 -4.35 -1.67
N VAL A 66 15.29 -4.46 -1.87
CA VAL A 66 14.37 -4.96 -0.86
C VAL A 66 14.45 -6.48 -0.79
N HIS A 67 14.50 -7.00 0.43
CA HIS A 67 14.53 -8.44 0.67
C HIS A 67 13.34 -9.14 -0.02
N GLU A 68 13.62 -10.22 -0.76
CA GLU A 68 12.65 -10.92 -1.61
C GLU A 68 11.34 -11.28 -0.88
N SER A 69 11.43 -11.81 0.34
CA SER A 69 10.22 -12.12 1.13
C SER A 69 9.36 -10.89 1.44
N ILE A 70 9.95 -9.71 1.63
CA ILE A 70 9.19 -8.47 1.80
C ILE A 70 8.53 -8.09 0.47
N ARG A 71 9.25 -8.21 -0.66
CA ARG A 71 8.69 -7.97 -2.00
C ARG A 71 7.48 -8.87 -2.28
N LYS A 72 7.60 -10.17 -2.00
CA LYS A 72 6.51 -11.16 -2.11
C LYS A 72 5.31 -10.80 -1.24
N GLN A 73 5.56 -10.41 0.01
CA GLN A 73 4.48 -10.00 0.92
C GLN A 73 3.82 -8.68 0.48
N CYS A 74 4.57 -7.72 -0.05
CA CYS A 74 4.01 -6.50 -0.62
C CYS A 74 3.12 -6.82 -1.83
N PHE A 75 3.56 -7.73 -2.69
CA PHE A 75 2.80 -8.21 -3.84
C PHE A 75 1.49 -8.89 -3.43
N GLU A 76 1.56 -9.87 -2.52
CA GLU A 76 0.39 -10.61 -2.05
C GLU A 76 -0.63 -9.72 -1.34
N GLN A 77 -0.19 -8.68 -0.64
CA GLN A 77 -1.06 -7.83 0.17
C GLN A 77 -1.49 -6.53 -0.55
N LEU A 78 -1.03 -6.28 -1.78
CA LEU A 78 -1.34 -5.08 -2.57
C LEU A 78 -2.85 -4.87 -2.80
N TYR A 79 -3.64 -5.96 -2.82
CA TYR A 79 -5.10 -5.86 -2.97
C TYR A 79 -5.76 -5.07 -1.84
N LYS A 80 -5.18 -5.03 -0.63
CA LYS A 80 -5.75 -4.34 0.54
C LYS A 80 -5.85 -2.82 0.29
N PRO A 81 -4.75 -2.09 -0.03
CA PRO A 81 -4.84 -0.67 -0.36
C PRO A 81 -5.62 -0.40 -1.66
N LEU A 82 -5.54 -1.27 -2.68
CA LEU A 82 -6.35 -1.13 -3.89
C LEU A 82 -7.86 -1.16 -3.59
N LEU A 83 -8.30 -2.10 -2.75
CA LEU A 83 -9.70 -2.19 -2.34
C LEU A 83 -10.13 -0.96 -1.51
N ALA A 84 -9.25 -0.45 -0.65
CA ALA A 84 -9.49 0.77 0.12
C ALA A 84 -9.64 2.00 -0.80
N LEU A 85 -8.74 2.18 -1.78
CA LEU A 85 -8.83 3.22 -2.81
C LEU A 85 -10.11 3.10 -3.64
N LYS A 86 -10.48 1.88 -4.06
CA LYS A 86 -11.73 1.63 -4.79
C LYS A 86 -12.95 2.11 -4.01
N ARG A 87 -13.00 1.79 -2.71
CA ARG A 87 -14.08 2.23 -1.82
C ARG A 87 -14.09 3.75 -1.66
N PHE A 88 -12.93 4.36 -1.47
CA PHE A 88 -12.78 5.81 -1.34
C PHE A 88 -13.32 6.55 -2.58
N TYR A 89 -12.85 6.22 -3.79
CA TYR A 89 -13.32 6.90 -5.00
C TYR A 89 -14.81 6.68 -5.27
N LYS A 90 -15.35 5.50 -4.94
CA LYS A 90 -16.79 5.24 -5.04
C LYS A 90 -17.60 6.12 -4.08
N GLN A 91 -17.12 6.36 -2.86
CA GLN A 91 -17.82 7.16 -1.85
C GLN A 91 -17.81 8.65 -2.16
N GLN A 92 -16.70 9.17 -2.67
CA GLN A 92 -16.53 10.61 -2.93
C GLN A 92 -17.22 11.08 -4.22
N GLN A 93 -18.00 10.20 -4.90
CA GLN A 93 -18.45 10.39 -6.29
C GLN A 93 -17.31 10.84 -7.22
N ALA A 94 -16.08 10.46 -6.84
CA ALA A 94 -14.89 10.91 -7.47
C ALA A 94 -14.65 10.11 -8.74
N ASP A 95 -13.87 10.71 -9.63
CA ASP A 95 -13.62 10.23 -10.97
C ASP A 95 -13.15 8.77 -11.00
N LYS A 96 -14.01 7.89 -11.51
CA LYS A 96 -13.73 6.47 -11.74
C LYS A 96 -12.43 6.28 -12.55
N GLN A 97 -12.08 7.24 -13.40
CA GLN A 97 -10.86 7.21 -14.19
C GLN A 97 -9.61 7.25 -13.30
N LYS A 98 -9.63 7.99 -12.17
CA LYS A 98 -8.50 8.02 -11.22
C LYS A 98 -8.23 6.65 -10.61
N TYR A 99 -9.28 5.92 -10.24
CA TYR A 99 -9.12 4.55 -9.73
C TYR A 99 -8.60 3.60 -10.83
N LEU A 100 -9.15 3.70 -12.04
CA LEU A 100 -8.74 2.84 -13.16
C LEU A 100 -7.27 3.07 -13.55
N ALA A 101 -6.78 4.30 -13.48
CA ALA A 101 -5.37 4.61 -13.70
C ALA A 101 -4.46 3.89 -12.69
N LEU A 102 -4.81 3.94 -11.40
CA LEU A 102 -4.06 3.24 -10.34
C LEU A 102 -4.10 1.71 -10.51
N GLU A 103 -5.25 1.16 -10.91
CA GLU A 103 -5.39 -0.27 -11.16
C GLU A 103 -4.56 -0.73 -12.37
N LEU A 104 -4.49 0.10 -13.42
CA LEU A 104 -3.64 -0.16 -14.59
C LEU A 104 -2.15 -0.12 -14.22
N GLU A 105 -1.73 0.90 -13.48
CA GLU A 105 -0.36 1.04 -12.98
C GLU A 105 0.07 -0.18 -12.16
N ALA A 106 -0.77 -0.59 -11.20
CA ALA A 106 -0.52 -1.80 -10.40
C ALA A 106 -0.35 -3.04 -11.28
N ARG A 107 -1.22 -3.20 -12.28
CA ARG A 107 -1.18 -4.37 -13.18
C ARG A 107 0.10 -4.41 -14.00
N VAL A 108 0.54 -3.28 -14.54
CA VAL A 108 1.79 -3.18 -15.33
C VAL A 108 2.98 -3.49 -14.44
N LEU A 109 3.11 -2.80 -13.31
CA LEU A 109 4.26 -2.98 -12.40
C LEU A 109 4.31 -4.39 -11.80
N CYS A 110 3.18 -4.94 -11.34
CA CYS A 110 3.15 -6.31 -10.83
C CYS A 110 3.48 -7.35 -11.91
N ARG A 111 3.18 -7.07 -13.18
CA ARG A 111 3.57 -7.95 -14.28
C ARG A 111 5.08 -7.90 -14.52
N GLU A 112 5.66 -6.69 -14.54
CA GLU A 112 7.08 -6.47 -14.84
C GLU A 112 8.00 -6.91 -13.70
N PHE A 113 7.61 -6.62 -12.44
CA PHE A 113 8.43 -6.83 -11.25
C PHE A 113 7.94 -8.00 -10.39
N ASN A 114 7.27 -8.98 -11.00
CA ASN A 114 6.71 -10.12 -10.29
C ASN A 114 7.80 -10.88 -9.50
N PRO A 115 7.76 -10.90 -8.16
CA PRO A 115 8.79 -11.54 -7.35
C PRO A 115 8.66 -13.06 -7.25
N PHE A 116 7.69 -13.67 -7.94
CA PHE A 116 7.47 -15.13 -7.96
C PHE A 116 7.98 -15.81 -9.22
N LEU A 117 8.44 -15.04 -10.21
CA LEU A 117 9.07 -15.52 -11.43
C LEU A 117 10.59 -15.50 -11.27
#